data_AF-A0A7M2XIE8-F1
#
_entry.id   AF-A0A7M2XIE8-F1
#
_cell.length_a   1.000
_cell.length_b   1.000
_cell.length_c   1.000
_cell.angle_alpha   90.00
_cell.angle_beta   90.00
_cell.angle_gamma   90.00
#
_symmetry.space_group_name_H-M   'P 1'
#
loop_
_entity.id
_entity.type
_entity.pdbx_description
1 polymer ?
#
loop_
_entity_poly.entity_id
_entity_poly.type
_entity_poly.pdbx_seq_one_letter_code
_entity_poly.pdbx_strand_id
1 'polypeptide(L)'
;MDSTTTEPITATAHNRAGTISVRTTDGGLPVDLRIDPRELRYGARQLADQILALNRQAALEAAVVRGERLAAEGVPREILDRMRLPSRADLADGPTDRRGSLVR
;
A
#
# COMPACT_ATOMS: atom_id res chain seq x y z
N MET A 1 -5.41 -31.31 8.68
CA MET A 1 -5.96 -30.53 7.54
C MET A 1 -5.07 -29.30 7.46
N ASP A 2 -3.98 -29.42 6.72
CA ASP A 2 -3.03 -28.32 6.54
C ASP A 2 -3.63 -27.37 5.51
N SER A 3 -4.37 -26.38 6.00
CA SER A 3 -4.68 -25.22 5.19
C SER A 3 -3.34 -24.63 4.77
N THR A 4 -2.97 -24.78 3.49
CA THR A 4 -1.92 -23.99 2.85
C THR A 4 -2.32 -22.53 3.00
N THR A 5 -1.97 -21.96 4.16
CA THR A 5 -2.16 -20.55 4.47
C THR A 5 -1.18 -19.85 3.57
N THR A 6 -1.63 -19.58 2.35
CA THR A 6 -0.91 -18.76 1.40
C THR A 6 -0.75 -17.44 2.10
N GLU A 7 0.47 -17.16 2.54
CA GLU A 7 0.78 -15.93 3.24
C GLU A 7 0.37 -14.77 2.30
N PRO A 8 -0.50 -13.87 2.78
CA PRO A 8 -1.01 -12.81 1.92
C PRO A 8 0.17 -11.94 1.47
N ILE A 9 0.21 -11.59 0.19
CA ILE A 9 1.18 -10.63 -0.31
C ILE A 9 0.88 -9.29 0.35
N THR A 10 1.90 -8.71 0.97
CA THR A 10 1.79 -7.43 1.65
C THR A 10 2.89 -6.49 1.20
N ALA A 11 2.62 -5.19 1.30
CA ALA A 11 3.61 -4.14 1.14
C ALA A 11 3.41 -3.10 2.24
N THR A 12 4.42 -2.25 2.45
CA THR A 12 4.42 -1.24 3.51
C THR A 12 4.71 0.13 2.94
N ALA A 13 3.77 1.07 3.13
CA ALA A 13 3.97 2.48 2.82
C ALA A 13 4.22 3.27 4.10
N HIS A 14 5.00 4.35 3.99
CA HIS A 14 5.28 5.29 5.07
C HIS A 14 5.11 6.72 4.59
N ASN A 15 4.71 7.63 5.48
CA ASN A 15 4.77 9.05 5.16
C ASN A 15 6.22 9.51 5.07
N ARG A 16 6.47 10.69 4.46
CA ARG A 16 7.83 11.21 4.26
C ARG A 16 8.66 11.29 5.54
N ALA A 17 8.01 11.57 6.67
CA ALA A 17 8.66 11.68 7.97
C ALA A 17 8.97 10.33 8.65
N GLY A 18 8.47 9.21 8.10
CA GLY A 18 8.60 7.88 8.69
C GLY A 18 7.86 7.72 10.02
N THR A 19 6.88 8.57 10.32
CA THR A 19 6.13 8.58 11.59
C THR A 19 4.85 7.77 11.53
N ILE A 20 4.31 7.59 10.34
CA ILE A 20 3.16 6.74 10.07
C ILE A 20 3.59 5.69 9.06
N SER A 21 3.32 4.42 9.34
CA SER A 21 3.49 3.34 8.38
C SER A 21 2.30 2.40 8.41
N VAL A 22 1.88 1.93 7.23
CA VAL A 22 0.79 0.98 7.05
C VAL A 22 1.31 -0.20 6.24
N ARG A 23 1.16 -1.42 6.76
CA ARG A 23 1.33 -2.65 5.99
C ARG A 23 -0.04 -3.19 5.60
N THR A 24 -0.21 -3.48 4.33
CA THR A 24 -1.51 -3.82 3.74
C THR A 24 -1.38 -4.96 2.75
N THR A 25 -2.43 -5.78 2.62
CA THR A 25 -2.53 -6.81 1.59
C THR A 25 -2.77 -6.23 0.19
N ASP A 26 -2.59 -7.04 -0.85
CA ASP A 26 -2.97 -6.70 -2.23
C ASP A 26 -4.47 -6.37 -2.41
N GLY A 27 -5.32 -6.83 -1.49
CA GLY A 27 -6.75 -6.50 -1.43
C GLY A 27 -7.11 -5.24 -0.63
N GLY A 28 -6.13 -4.53 -0.07
CA GLY A 28 -6.37 -3.30 0.70
C GLY A 28 -6.68 -3.51 2.20
N LEU A 29 -6.62 -4.75 2.69
CA LEU A 29 -6.82 -5.03 4.12
C LEU A 29 -5.55 -4.64 4.90
N PRO A 30 -5.59 -3.63 5.79
CA PRO A 30 -4.44 -3.32 6.65
C PRO A 30 -4.20 -4.47 7.63
N VAL A 31 -2.94 -4.90 7.72
CA VAL A 31 -2.49 -5.97 8.65
C VAL A 31 -1.54 -5.44 9.72
N ASP A 32 -1.03 -4.21 9.56
CA ASP A 32 -0.20 -3.53 10.56
C ASP A 32 -0.28 -2.01 10.37
N LEU A 33 -0.27 -1.27 11.49
CA LEU A 33 -0.34 0.18 11.52
C LEU A 33 0.53 0.71 12.67
N ARG A 34 1.51 1.53 12.33
CA ARG A 34 2.35 2.23 13.30
C ARG A 34 2.14 3.73 13.18
N ILE A 35 1.91 4.39 14.30
CA ILE A 35 1.71 5.83 14.42
C ILE A 35 2.61 6.33 15.54
N ASP A 36 3.50 7.27 15.25
CA ASP A 36 4.25 8.00 16.28
C ASP A 36 3.26 8.85 17.09
N PRO A 37 3.30 8.81 18.44
CA PRO A 37 2.40 9.59 19.29
C PRO A 37 2.33 11.08 18.95
N ARG A 38 3.41 11.66 18.40
CA ARG A 38 3.44 13.07 17.98
C ARG A 38 2.46 13.40 16.86
N GLU A 39 2.02 12.43 16.08
CA GLU A 39 1.05 12.62 14.99
C GLU A 39 -0.37 12.84 15.52
N LEU A 40 -0.68 12.36 16.73
CA LEU A 40 -2.01 12.44 17.34
C LEU A 40 -2.44 13.89 17.63
N ARG A 41 -1.47 14.82 17.75
CA ARG A 41 -1.74 16.24 18.05
C ARG A 41 -2.28 17.04 16.86
N TYR A 42 -2.16 16.52 15.64
CA TYR A 42 -2.57 17.24 14.41
C TYR A 42 -4.06 17.07 14.07
N GLY A 43 -4.76 16.23 14.84
CA GLY A 43 -6.21 16.05 14.73
C GLY A 43 -6.62 14.79 13.95
N ALA A 44 -7.76 14.23 14.35
CA ALA A 44 -8.22 12.92 13.90
C ALA A 44 -8.46 12.83 12.38
N ARG A 45 -9.00 13.89 11.76
CA ARG A 45 -9.27 13.89 10.31
C ARG A 45 -8.00 13.83 9.48
N GLN A 46 -7.01 14.68 9.79
CA GLN A 46 -5.73 14.69 9.08
C GLN A 46 -5.01 13.35 9.21
N LEU A 47 -5.06 12.74 10.40
CA LEU A 47 -4.47 11.42 10.63
C LEU A 47 -5.19 10.33 9.82
N ALA A 48 -6.52 10.32 9.82
CA ALA A 48 -7.31 9.35 9.04
C ALA A 48 -7.02 9.46 7.54
N ASP A 49 -6.97 10.67 7.00
CA ASP A 49 -6.67 10.91 5.58
C ASP A 49 -5.27 10.39 5.20
N GLN A 50 -4.27 10.63 6.05
CA GLN A 50 -2.92 10.08 5.85
C GLN A 50 -2.90 8.54 5.88
N ILE A 51 -3.56 7.93 6.86
CA ILE A 51 -3.62 6.47 6.97
C ILE A 51 -4.30 5.86 5.74
N LEU A 52 -5.40 6.45 5.26
CA LEU A 52 -6.10 5.99 4.06
C LEU A 52 -5.24 6.14 2.80
N ALA A 53 -4.49 7.24 2.67
CA ALA A 53 -3.58 7.43 1.55
C ALA A 53 -2.46 6.38 1.55
N LEU A 54 -1.82 6.15 2.71
CA LEU A 54 -0.77 5.14 2.85
C LEU A 54 -1.30 3.71 2.62
N ASN A 55 -2.50 3.40 3.13
CA ASN A 55 -3.12 2.09 2.91
C ASN A 55 -3.34 1.83 1.41
N ARG A 56 -3.87 2.81 0.67
CA ARG A 56 -4.08 2.69 -0.78
C ARG A 56 -2.76 2.52 -1.53
N GLN A 57 -1.73 3.27 -1.16
CA GLN A 57 -0.40 3.13 -1.76
C GLN A 57 0.16 1.72 -1.51
N ALA A 58 0.16 1.26 -0.26
CA ALA A 58 0.63 -0.08 0.09
C ALA A 58 -0.18 -1.19 -0.62
N ALA A 59 -1.50 -1.02 -0.78
CA ALA A 59 -2.33 -1.96 -1.51
C ALA A 59 -1.94 -2.06 -3.00
N LEU A 60 -1.68 -0.91 -3.65
CA LEU A 60 -1.21 -0.89 -5.03
C LEU A 60 0.16 -1.57 -5.16
N GLU A 61 1.09 -1.28 -4.25
CA GLU A 61 2.41 -1.93 -4.23
C GLU A 61 2.30 -3.45 -4.06
N ALA A 62 1.46 -3.91 -3.14
CA ALA A 62 1.22 -5.34 -2.92
C ALA A 62 0.57 -6.02 -4.14
N ALA A 63 -0.36 -5.33 -4.83
CA ALA A 63 -1.00 -5.84 -6.04
C ALA A 63 -0.02 -5.93 -7.22
N VAL A 64 0.91 -4.98 -7.36
CA VAL A 64 2.02 -5.07 -8.35
C VAL A 64 2.88 -6.30 -8.06
N VAL A 65 3.31 -6.48 -6.80
CA VAL A 65 4.11 -7.65 -6.38
C VAL A 65 3.37 -8.96 -6.66
N ARG A 66 2.04 -8.99 -6.46
CA ARG A 66 1.23 -10.15 -6.81
C ARG A 66 1.25 -10.44 -8.32
N GLY A 67 1.11 -9.43 -9.16
CA GLY A 67 1.21 -9.58 -10.61
C GLY A 67 2.57 -10.11 -11.04
N GLU A 68 3.64 -9.57 -10.48
CA GLU A 68 5.02 -10.04 -10.74
C GLU A 68 5.20 -11.50 -10.31
N ARG A 69 4.66 -11.90 -9.14
CA ARG A 69 4.72 -13.28 -8.66
C ARG A 69 3.94 -14.25 -9.56
N LEU A 70 2.72 -13.89 -9.96
CA LEU A 70 1.91 -14.71 -10.86
C LEU A 70 2.59 -14.90 -12.23
N ALA A 71 3.22 -13.84 -12.75
CA ALA A 71 4.02 -13.94 -13.97
C ALA A 71 5.21 -14.90 -13.80
N ALA A 72 5.91 -14.83 -12.66
CA ALA A 72 7.01 -15.74 -12.34
C ALA A 72 6.56 -17.20 -12.15
N GLU A 73 5.34 -17.42 -11.67
CA GLU A 73 4.70 -18.74 -11.55
C GLU A 73 4.19 -19.27 -12.91
N GLY A 74 4.37 -18.52 -14.00
CA GLY A 74 4.06 -18.95 -15.36
C GLY A 74 2.63 -18.63 -15.82
N VAL A 75 1.91 -17.76 -15.11
CA VAL A 75 0.57 -17.32 -15.54
C VAL A 75 0.70 -16.56 -16.87
N PRO A 76 -0.02 -16.96 -17.93
CA PRO A 76 0.01 -16.29 -19.22
C PRO A 76 -0.32 -14.80 -19.14
N ARG A 77 0.43 -13.99 -19.89
CA ARG A 77 0.29 -12.53 -19.89
C ARG A 77 -1.11 -12.06 -20.30
N GLU A 78 -1.75 -12.74 -21.24
CA GLU A 78 -3.14 -12.44 -21.64
C GLU A 78 -4.14 -12.57 -20.48
N ILE A 79 -3.89 -13.48 -19.54
CA ILE A 79 -4.71 -13.66 -18.34
C ILE A 79 -4.44 -12.52 -17.35
N LEU A 80 -3.16 -12.19 -17.11
CA LEU A 80 -2.76 -11.09 -16.23
C LEU A 80 -3.30 -9.74 -16.72
N ASP A 81 -3.25 -9.48 -18.03
CA ASP A 81 -3.78 -8.27 -18.65
C ASP A 81 -5.31 -8.18 -18.47
N ARG A 82 -6.02 -9.31 -18.57
CA ARG A 82 -7.48 -9.37 -18.33
C ARG A 82 -7.84 -9.16 -16.86
N MET A 83 -6.96 -9.54 -15.94
CA MET A 83 -7.14 -9.28 -14.50
C MET A 83 -7.00 -7.81 -14.13
N ARG A 84 -6.51 -6.96 -15.05
CA ARG A 84 -6.29 -5.51 -14.83
C ARG A 84 -5.48 -5.24 -13.56
N LEU A 85 -4.42 -6.02 -13.35
CA LEU A 85 -3.54 -5.85 -12.20
C LEU A 85 -2.82 -4.49 -12.30
N PRO A 86 -2.66 -3.77 -11.17
CA PRO A 86 -1.85 -2.55 -11.13
C PRO A 86 -0.43 -2.82 -11.61
N SER A 87 0.15 -1.84 -12.29
CA SER A 87 1.52 -1.83 -12.79
C SER A 87 2.40 -0.89 -11.96
N ARG A 88 3.72 -0.97 -12.13
CA ARG A 88 4.64 0.00 -11.53
C ARG A 88 4.40 1.44 -12.01
N ALA A 89 3.81 1.64 -13.18
CA ALA A 89 3.46 2.97 -13.67
C ALA A 89 2.35 3.60 -12.80
N ASP A 90 1.38 2.79 -12.35
CA ASP A 90 0.30 3.25 -11.47
C ASP A 90 0.80 3.69 -10.08
N LEU A 91 1.98 3.19 -9.65
CA LEU A 91 2.64 3.64 -8.43
C LEU A 91 3.27 5.04 -8.57
N ALA A 92 3.76 5.38 -9.75
CA ALA A 92 4.40 6.67 -10.01
C ALA A 92 3.39 7.84 -10.03
N ASP A 93 2.16 7.57 -10.44
CA ASP A 93 1.04 8.53 -10.46
C ASP A 93 0.26 8.59 -9.13
N GLY A 94 0.61 7.74 -8.16
CA GLY A 94 0.02 7.75 -6.83
C GLY A 94 0.22 9.10 -6.11
N PRO A 95 -0.69 9.47 -5.19
CA PRO A 95 -0.60 10.74 -4.48
C PRO A 95 0.66 10.77 -3.60
N THR A 96 1.77 11.25 -4.16
CA THR A 96 2.94 11.65 -3.38
C THR A 96 2.49 12.81 -2.50
N ASP A 97 2.59 12.65 -1.19
CA ASP A 97 2.25 13.67 -0.20
C ASP A 97 2.96 15.00 -0.52
N ARG A 98 2.23 15.93 -1.17
CA ARG A 98 2.70 17.29 -1.52
C ARG A 98 2.25 18.33 -0.48
N ARG A 99 2.21 18.04 0.83
CA ARG A 99 1.84 19.08 1.83
C ARG A 99 2.69 19.09 3.10
N GLY A 100 4.02 19.12 2.91
CA GLY A 100 4.99 19.47 3.96
C GLY A 100 5.55 20.91 3.90
N SER A 101 5.00 21.80 3.06
CA SER A 101 5.48 23.20 2.92
C SER A 101 4.39 24.21 3.32
N LEU A 102 3.94 24.15 4.56
CA LEU A 102 3.29 25.29 5.22
C LEU A 102 3.86 25.41 6.63
N VAL A 103 5.11 25.86 6.70
CA VAL A 103 5.63 26.61 7.84
C VAL A 103 6.00 27.99 7.31
N ARG A 104 5.12 28.95 7.56
CA ARG A 104 5.47 30.36 7.76
C ARG A 104 4.78 30.80 9.03
#